data_AF-A0A1J3HDW2-F1
#
_entry.id   AF-A0A1J3HDW2-F1
#
_cell.length_a   1.000
_cell.length_b   1.000
_cell.length_c   1.000
_cell.angle_alpha   90.00
_cell.angle_beta   90.00
_cell.angle_gamma   90.00
#
_symmetry.space_group_name_H-M   'P 1'
#
loop_
_entity.id
_entity.type
_entity.pdbx_description
1 polymer ?
#
loop_
_entity_poly.entity_id
_entity_poly.type
_entity_poly.pdbx_seq_one_letter_code
_entity_poly.pdbx_strand_id
1 'polypeptide(L)'
;TRTFVFESKGRALVGFHGRSGWAIDAIGAYFGPLPIDLPPPAEKLQAKGGDGGDLWDDGVFDGVKKIYVGQGENGVSSVKFEYHKNNSVIAKGDHGKKTMLGYEEVITIVT
;
A
#
# COMPACT_ATOMS: atom_id res chain seq x y z
N THR A 1 12.12 0.22 -34.28
CA THR A 1 13.05 0.23 -33.12
C THR A 1 12.92 -1.11 -32.42
N ARG A 2 14.02 -1.74 -31.99
CA ARG A 2 13.96 -2.96 -31.17
C ARG A 2 13.92 -2.57 -29.70
N THR A 3 13.03 -3.18 -28.93
CA THR A 3 12.94 -3.01 -27.48
C THR A 3 13.40 -4.29 -26.78
N PHE A 4 13.95 -4.13 -25.59
CA PHE A 4 14.34 -5.22 -24.71
C PHE A 4 13.91 -4.88 -23.27
N VAL A 5 13.82 -5.91 -22.43
CA VAL A 5 13.43 -5.78 -21.01
C VAL A 5 14.46 -6.52 -20.16
N PHE A 6 14.90 -5.87 -19.08
CA PHE A 6 15.63 -6.51 -18.00
C PHE A 6 14.67 -6.75 -16.84
N GLU A 7 14.50 -8.01 -16.43
CA GLU A 7 13.65 -8.36 -15.30
C GLU A 7 14.30 -9.42 -14.41
N SER A 8 14.15 -9.26 -13.10
CA SER A 8 14.51 -10.27 -12.12
C SER A 8 13.56 -10.16 -10.93
N LYS A 9 12.72 -11.17 -10.74
CA LYS A 9 11.71 -11.19 -9.66
C LYS A 9 12.38 -11.12 -8.29
N GLY A 10 11.86 -10.26 -7.41
CA GLY A 10 12.32 -10.12 -6.03
C GLY A 10 13.73 -9.54 -5.87
N ARG A 11 14.27 -8.88 -6.90
CA ARG A 11 15.61 -8.25 -6.86
C ARG A 11 15.52 -6.80 -7.31
N ALA A 12 16.32 -5.93 -6.70
CA ALA A 12 16.40 -4.52 -7.08
C ALA A 12 17.36 -4.36 -8.26
N LEU A 13 17.05 -3.46 -9.19
CA LEU A 13 18.02 -2.95 -10.17
C LEU A 13 19.02 -2.07 -9.41
N VAL A 14 20.29 -2.48 -9.40
CA VAL A 14 21.34 -1.82 -8.59
C VAL A 14 22.48 -1.24 -9.41
N GLY A 15 22.47 -1.43 -10.73
CA GLY A 15 23.49 -0.85 -11.60
C GLY A 15 23.36 -1.29 -13.05
N PHE A 16 24.26 -0.77 -13.88
CA PHE A 16 24.35 -1.10 -15.30
C PHE A 16 25.81 -1.32 -15.70
N HIS A 17 26.03 -2.09 -16.75
CA HIS A 17 27.32 -2.21 -17.43
C HIS A 17 27.11 -2.19 -18.94
N GLY A 18 28.16 -2.01 -19.73
CA GLY A 18 28.01 -1.93 -21.18
C GLY A 18 29.32 -1.79 -21.93
N ARG A 19 29.19 -1.56 -23.25
CA ARG A 19 30.27 -1.16 -24.14
C ARG A 19 29.80 -0.01 -25.02
N SER A 20 30.70 0.93 -25.27
CA SER A 20 30.43 2.07 -26.13
C SER A 20 31.66 2.47 -26.93
N GLY A 21 31.41 3.02 -28.12
CA GLY A 21 32.37 3.71 -28.96
C GLY A 21 31.79 5.05 -29.41
N TRP A 22 31.48 5.19 -30.70
CA TRP A 22 30.75 6.34 -31.25
C TRP A 22 29.29 6.40 -30.79
N ALA A 23 28.73 5.26 -30.36
CA ALA A 23 27.41 5.11 -29.77
C ALA A 23 27.46 4.01 -28.68
N ILE A 24 26.31 3.73 -28.04
CA ILE A 24 26.19 2.57 -27.14
C ILE A 24 26.04 1.29 -27.98
N ASP A 25 27.04 0.42 -27.89
CA ASP A 25 27.05 -0.87 -28.59
C ASP A 25 26.31 -1.95 -27.79
N ALA A 26 26.37 -1.87 -26.46
CA ALA A 26 25.70 -2.81 -25.56
C ALA A 26 25.42 -2.19 -24.19
N ILE A 27 24.29 -2.60 -23.59
CA ILE A 27 23.90 -2.30 -22.22
C ILE A 27 23.44 -3.57 -21.52
N GLY A 28 23.76 -3.70 -20.25
CA GLY A 28 23.36 -4.78 -19.34
C GLY A 28 23.03 -4.19 -17.96
N ALA A 29 22.27 -4.92 -17.15
CA ALA A 29 21.80 -4.48 -15.85
C ALA A 29 22.24 -5.44 -14.73
N TYR A 30 22.62 -4.89 -13.58
CA TYR A 30 22.88 -5.63 -12.36
C TYR A 30 21.63 -5.66 -11.48
N PHE A 31 21.26 -6.86 -11.04
CA PHE A 31 20.22 -7.05 -10.04
C PHE A 31 20.84 -7.51 -8.71
N GLY A 32 20.58 -6.76 -7.64
CA GLY A 32 21.04 -7.06 -6.29
C GLY A 32 19.91 -7.61 -5.42
N PRO A 33 20.21 -8.13 -4.21
CA PRO A 33 19.17 -8.32 -3.20
C PRO A 33 18.41 -7.00 -3.00
N LEU A 34 17.11 -7.10 -2.69
CA LEU A 34 16.35 -5.93 -2.24
C LEU A 34 17.12 -5.31 -1.06
N PRO A 35 17.26 -3.98 -1.00
CA PRO A 35 17.85 -3.32 0.15
C PRO A 35 17.20 -3.88 1.41
N ILE A 36 18.01 -4.41 2.32
CA ILE A 36 17.55 -5.10 3.54
C ILE A 36 16.65 -4.16 4.38
N ASP A 37 16.84 -2.85 4.19
CA ASP A 37 16.10 -1.79 4.88
C ASP A 37 14.83 -1.35 4.16
N LEU A 38 14.50 -1.89 2.97
CA LEU A 38 13.14 -1.73 2.47
C LEU A 38 12.26 -2.67 3.29
N PRO A 39 11.25 -2.15 4.02
CA PRO A 39 10.29 -3.02 4.66
C PRO A 39 9.73 -3.97 3.60
N PRO A 40 9.54 -5.26 3.94
CA PRO A 40 8.94 -6.20 3.01
C PRO A 40 7.63 -5.60 2.47
N PRO A 41 7.30 -5.84 1.19
CA PRO A 41 6.04 -5.39 0.64
C PRO A 41 4.91 -5.75 1.59
N ALA A 42 4.02 -4.80 1.89
CA ALA A 42 2.94 -5.04 2.82
C ALA A 42 2.18 -6.31 2.43
N GLU A 43 2.08 -7.26 3.36
CA GLU A 43 1.37 -8.50 3.12
C GLU A 43 -0.14 -8.22 3.18
N LYS A 44 -0.83 -8.42 2.06
CA LYS A 44 -2.29 -8.30 2.00
C LYS A 44 -2.92 -9.62 2.43
N LEU A 45 -3.37 -9.68 3.69
CA LEU A 45 -4.08 -10.83 4.23
C LEU A 45 -5.50 -10.95 3.65
N GLN A 46 -6.03 -12.18 3.59
CA GLN A 46 -7.41 -12.44 3.17
C GLN A 46 -8.41 -11.86 4.18
N ALA A 47 -9.40 -11.12 3.66
CA ALA A 47 -10.48 -10.56 4.48
C ALA A 47 -11.31 -11.68 5.14
N LYS A 48 -11.90 -11.37 6.30
CA LYS A 48 -12.83 -12.25 7.02
C LYS A 48 -14.19 -11.58 7.06
N GLY A 49 -15.24 -12.30 6.68
CA GLY A 49 -16.59 -11.76 6.54
C GLY A 49 -17.43 -12.58 5.57
N GLY A 50 -18.52 -11.98 5.07
CA GLY A 50 -19.34 -12.54 3.98
C GLY A 50 -18.96 -12.00 2.61
N ASP A 51 -19.64 -12.49 1.57
CA ASP A 51 -19.33 -12.21 0.15
C ASP A 51 -20.11 -10.99 -0.43
N GLY A 52 -20.71 -10.17 0.43
CA GLY A 52 -21.54 -9.02 0.02
C GLY A 52 -20.84 -7.66 0.16
N GLY A 53 -21.40 -6.64 -0.48
CA GLY A 53 -20.93 -5.25 -0.43
C GLY A 53 -19.97 -4.87 -1.56
N ASP A 54 -19.64 -3.58 -1.64
CA ASP A 54 -18.66 -3.05 -2.59
C ASP A 54 -17.23 -3.26 -2.07
N LEU A 55 -16.33 -3.66 -2.97
CA LEU A 55 -14.89 -3.80 -2.67
C LEU A 55 -14.28 -2.42 -2.43
N TRP A 56 -13.46 -2.31 -1.38
CA TRP A 56 -12.66 -1.12 -1.10
C TRP A 56 -11.22 -1.50 -0.70
N ASP A 57 -10.26 -0.66 -1.08
CA ASP A 57 -8.84 -0.79 -0.75
C ASP A 57 -8.23 0.62 -0.72
N ASP A 58 -7.92 1.13 0.46
CA ASP A 58 -7.31 2.46 0.61
C ASP A 58 -5.83 2.48 0.21
N GLY A 59 -5.21 1.30 0.03
CA GLY A 59 -3.79 1.11 -0.25
C GLY A 59 -2.93 1.01 1.00
N VAL A 60 -1.62 1.16 0.80
CA VAL A 60 -0.61 1.04 1.85
C VAL A 60 -0.11 2.43 2.28
N PHE A 61 0.03 2.60 3.61
CA PHE A 61 0.43 3.83 4.28
C PHE A 61 1.54 3.56 5.29
N ASP A 62 2.20 4.62 5.76
CA ASP A 62 3.32 4.51 6.72
C ASP A 62 2.82 4.09 8.11
N GLY A 63 1.54 4.33 8.41
CA GLY A 63 0.88 3.88 9.63
C GLY A 63 -0.59 4.31 9.70
N VAL A 64 -1.34 3.68 10.61
CA VAL A 64 -2.71 4.08 10.95
C VAL A 64 -2.66 5.03 12.14
N LYS A 65 -3.28 6.20 12.02
CA LYS A 65 -3.36 7.20 13.08
C LYS A 65 -4.64 7.08 13.90
N LYS A 66 -5.78 6.97 13.22
CA LYS A 66 -7.11 6.85 13.85
C LYS A 66 -8.01 5.93 13.06
N ILE A 67 -8.85 5.21 13.80
CA ILE A 67 -9.94 4.39 13.27
C ILE A 67 -11.25 4.96 13.80
N TYR A 68 -12.21 5.17 12.91
CA TYR A 68 -13.56 5.61 13.24
C TYR A 68 -14.53 4.48 12.93
N VAL A 69 -15.37 4.10 13.89
CA VAL A 69 -16.35 3.03 13.75
C VAL A 69 -17.75 3.59 13.88
N GLY A 70 -18.56 3.46 12.83
CA GLY A 70 -19.94 3.93 12.78
C GLY A 70 -20.91 2.81 13.09
N GLN A 71 -21.63 2.93 14.20
CA GLN A 71 -22.59 1.91 14.65
C GLN A 71 -23.93 2.05 13.93
N GLY A 72 -24.51 0.92 13.52
CA GLY A 72 -25.90 0.82 13.08
C GLY A 72 -26.72 -0.01 14.07
N GLU A 73 -27.99 -0.27 13.73
CA GLU A 73 -28.93 -0.95 14.63
C GLU A 73 -28.42 -2.33 15.10
N ASN A 74 -27.70 -3.05 14.24
CA ASN A 74 -27.27 -4.44 14.49
C ASN A 74 -25.75 -4.64 14.38
N GLY A 75 -24.95 -3.60 14.66
CA GLY A 75 -23.49 -3.68 14.68
C GLY A 75 -22.79 -2.62 13.83
N VAL A 76 -21.57 -2.90 13.37
CA VAL A 76 -20.78 -1.93 12.60
C VAL A 76 -21.37 -1.72 11.21
N SER A 77 -21.71 -0.47 10.90
CA SER A 77 -22.35 -0.06 9.64
C SER A 77 -21.42 0.68 8.69
N SER A 78 -20.38 1.32 9.24
CA SER A 78 -19.36 2.01 8.46
C SER A 78 -18.05 2.16 9.22
N VAL A 79 -16.96 2.38 8.49
CA VAL A 79 -15.63 2.69 9.04
C VAL A 79 -14.97 3.83 8.26
N LYS A 80 -14.09 4.58 8.91
CA LYS A 80 -13.25 5.60 8.29
C LYS A 80 -11.88 5.60 8.96
N PHE A 81 -10.84 5.98 8.23
CA PHE A 81 -9.46 5.92 8.71
C PHE A 81 -8.70 7.23 8.45
N GLU A 82 -7.79 7.56 9.38
CA GLU A 82 -6.70 8.52 9.16
C GLU A 82 -5.37 7.77 9.14
N TYR A 83 -4.51 8.12 8.19
CA TYR A 83 -3.22 7.48 7.97
C TYR A 83 -2.07 8.46 8.03
N HIS A 84 -0.88 7.98 8.40
CA HIS A 84 0.38 8.67 8.18
C HIS A 84 0.92 8.38 6.78
N LYS A 85 1.36 9.43 6.07
CA LYS A 85 2.06 9.31 4.79
C LYS A 85 3.03 10.46 4.58
N ASN A 86 4.30 10.17 4.34
CA ASN A 86 5.35 11.18 4.10
C ASN A 86 5.32 12.32 5.13
N ASN A 87 5.28 11.97 6.42
CA ASN A 87 5.22 12.93 7.54
C ASN A 87 3.95 13.80 7.59
N SER A 88 2.90 13.45 6.84
CA SER A 88 1.58 14.09 6.83
C SER A 88 0.47 13.15 7.27
N VAL A 89 -0.72 13.69 7.54
CA VAL A 89 -1.92 12.90 7.85
C VAL A 89 -2.90 12.98 6.69
N ILE A 90 -3.37 11.83 6.22
CA ILE A 90 -4.35 11.71 5.15
C ILE A 90 -5.60 11.05 5.70
N ALA A 91 -6.75 11.73 5.61
CA ALA A 91 -8.06 11.13 5.87
C ALA A 91 -8.59 10.52 4.57
N LYS A 92 -9.07 9.28 4.65
CA LYS A 92 -9.79 8.62 3.54
C LYS A 92 -11.30 8.74 3.72
N GLY A 93 -12.01 8.47 2.63
CA GLY A 93 -13.47 8.48 2.61
C GLY A 93 -14.07 7.42 3.53
N ASP A 94 -15.36 7.54 3.79
CA ASP A 94 -16.09 6.57 4.60
C ASP A 94 -16.39 5.31 3.79
N HIS A 95 -16.27 4.15 4.43
CA HIS A 95 -16.65 2.86 3.85
C HIS A 95 -17.90 2.36 4.56
N GLY A 96 -18.95 2.03 3.80
CA GLY A 96 -20.25 1.62 4.33
C GLY A 96 -21.24 2.78 4.46
N LYS A 97 -22.33 2.57 5.20
CA LYS A 97 -23.45 3.51 5.29
C LYS A 97 -23.39 4.29 6.61
N LYS A 98 -23.32 5.62 6.53
CA LYS A 98 -23.47 6.47 7.73
C LYS A 98 -24.86 6.34 8.32
N THR A 99 -24.90 6.24 9.64
CA THR A 99 -26.12 6.24 10.43
C THR A 99 -26.19 7.54 11.23
N MET A 100 -27.37 7.83 11.80
CA MET A 100 -27.57 9.00 12.65
C MET A 100 -26.84 8.90 13.99
N LEU A 101 -26.30 7.73 14.34
CA LEU A 101 -25.61 7.46 15.60
C LEU A 101 -24.16 7.98 15.62
N GLY A 102 -23.61 8.36 14.46
CA GLY A 102 -22.26 8.93 14.36
C GLY A 102 -21.14 7.88 14.47
N TYR A 103 -19.91 8.37 14.70
CA TYR A 103 -18.71 7.54 14.82
C TYR A 103 -18.16 7.55 16.24
N GLU A 104 -17.72 6.39 16.70
CA GLU A 104 -16.83 6.25 17.85
C GLU A 104 -15.37 6.27 17.38
N GLU A 105 -14.51 7.00 18.10
CA GLU A 105 -13.08 7.06 17.82
C GLU A 105 -12.35 5.94 18.58
N VAL A 106 -11.67 5.07 17.84
CA VAL A 106 -10.79 4.04 18.39
C VAL A 106 -9.34 4.45 18.10
N ILE A 107 -8.63 4.83 19.16
CA ILE A 107 -7.20 5.14 19.09
C ILE A 107 -6.45 3.81 19.07
N THR A 108 -5.67 3.57 18.02
CA THR A 108 -4.76 2.43 18.00
C THR A 108 -3.48 2.84 18.73
N ILE A 109 -3.25 2.29 19.92
CA ILE A 109 -1.94 2.35 20.57
C ILE A 109 -1.12 1.25 19.90
N VAL A 110 -0.18 1.63 19.05
CA VAL A 110 0.78 0.69 18.50
C VAL A 110 1.72 0.32 19.65
N THR A 111 1.59 -0.91 20.17
CA THR A 111 2.62 -1.57 21.02
C THR A 111 3.65 -2.26 20.16
#